data_AF-A0A9D4DR27-F1
#
_entry.id   AF-A0A9D4DR27-F1
#
_cell.length_a   1.000
_cell.length_b   1.000
_cell.length_c   1.000
_cell.angle_alpha   90.00
_cell.angle_beta   90.00
_cell.angle_gamma   90.00
#
_symmetry.space_group_name_H-M   'P 1'
#
loop_
_entity.id
_entity.type
_entity.pdbx_description
1 polymer ?
#
loop_
_entity_poly.entity_id
_entity_poly.type
_entity_poly.pdbx_seq_one_letter_code
_entity_poly.pdbx_strand_id
1 'polypeptide(L)'
;MFACSNTTWRQCIDMQYRCDEEVDCLDGSDEWSTTCGCGVSSFTCHNGKCLSNELYCNSIDDCGDGTDELMCGSKNSDKGDLDFDPQKMNGTLQDGEILCSCSPASKCDQRDSCQTKHGCFKAFKLEHGYKQVTLGCNAAQFHQLAMCNTEYKSYTAVACCNNYTRCNSDLNPQPVPQTVVPALPSVRSESLKLILAVCVPVMALFLLLWALWLACRYYHKWRAGSGLTKDQCLLRDGELRSEAMGDGSLRELIDESCTSGSGSGLPVLVQQTVARQVQLLECIGKGHYGDVWKGKYHGEIVAVKVFMTHDEASWRRETEIYNTCLLRHDNILGFYASDITSRNSCSQMWLIMHYHPDGSLYDHLQYNALDHEAMLRLLHSACAGLVHLHTEILGNKGKPAIAHRDIKSKNILVKRDGTSCIADLGLAVLHKCENNSLNL
;
A
#
# COMPACT_ATOMS: atom_id res chain seq x y z
N MET A 1 10.27 -5.81 -11.64
CA MET A 1 11.65 -6.28 -11.50
C MET A 1 12.56 -5.46 -12.40
N PHE A 2 13.42 -4.63 -11.80
CA PHE A 2 14.47 -3.82 -12.45
C PHE A 2 15.81 -4.57 -12.35
N ALA A 3 16.62 -4.52 -13.41
CA ALA A 3 17.94 -5.18 -13.43
C ALA A 3 19.03 -4.14 -13.25
N CYS A 4 19.86 -4.31 -12.21
CA CYS A 4 20.97 -3.40 -11.92
C CYS A 4 22.00 -3.43 -13.05
N SER A 5 22.70 -2.31 -13.28
CA SER A 5 23.58 -2.11 -14.44
C SER A 5 24.89 -2.89 -14.39
N ASN A 6 25.20 -3.57 -13.29
CA ASN A 6 26.43 -4.33 -13.11
C ASN A 6 26.52 -5.57 -14.04
N THR A 7 27.67 -5.74 -14.70
CA THR A 7 27.96 -6.85 -15.63
C THR A 7 28.59 -8.08 -14.96
N THR A 8 29.01 -7.98 -13.69
CA THR A 8 29.66 -9.09 -12.96
C THR A 8 28.69 -9.90 -12.10
N TRP A 9 27.61 -9.29 -11.60
CA TRP A 9 26.56 -9.96 -10.84
C TRP A 9 25.20 -9.41 -11.28
N ARG A 10 24.38 -10.24 -11.93
CA ARG A 10 23.02 -9.86 -12.34
C ARG A 10 22.10 -9.84 -11.13
N GLN A 11 22.08 -8.72 -10.42
CA GLN A 11 21.12 -8.43 -9.36
C GLN A 11 19.87 -7.81 -9.98
N CYS A 12 18.71 -8.28 -9.51
CA CYS A 12 17.42 -7.72 -9.89
C CYS A 12 16.67 -7.33 -8.62
N ILE A 13 16.18 -6.11 -8.58
CA ILE A 13 15.36 -5.57 -7.50
C ILE A 13 13.91 -5.40 -7.98
N ASP A 14 12.97 -5.26 -7.07
CA ASP A 14 11.59 -4.95 -7.44
C ASP A 14 11.51 -3.54 -8.07
N MET A 15 10.55 -3.30 -8.98
CA MET A 15 10.42 -1.98 -9.63
C MET A 15 10.04 -0.87 -8.64
N GLN A 16 9.54 -1.21 -7.45
CA GLN A 16 9.25 -0.23 -6.39
C GLN A 16 10.51 0.35 -5.74
N TYR A 17 11.63 -0.39 -5.77
CA TYR A 17 12.95 0.01 -5.23
C TYR A 17 13.78 0.75 -6.29
N ARG A 18 13.10 1.43 -7.20
CA ARG A 18 13.74 2.21 -8.25
C ARG A 18 13.31 3.64 -8.02
N CYS A 19 14.27 4.51 -7.73
CA CYS A 19 14.06 5.93 -7.45
C CYS A 19 13.28 6.16 -6.16
N ASP A 20 13.55 5.35 -5.14
CA ASP A 20 12.95 5.48 -3.82
C ASP A 20 13.89 6.15 -2.80
N GLU A 21 14.96 6.77 -3.30
CA GLU A 21 15.97 7.51 -2.54
C GLU A 21 16.86 6.60 -1.65
N GLU A 22 16.71 5.27 -1.74
CA GLU A 22 17.55 4.27 -1.09
C GLU A 22 18.39 3.51 -2.13
N VAL A 23 19.66 3.21 -1.79
CA VAL A 23 20.54 2.44 -2.68
C VAL A 23 20.30 0.95 -2.44
N ASP A 24 19.47 0.32 -3.29
CA ASP A 24 19.13 -1.10 -3.25
C ASP A 24 19.96 -1.96 -4.22
N CYS A 25 20.40 -1.38 -5.34
CA CYS A 25 21.42 -1.99 -6.18
C CYS A 25 22.81 -1.82 -5.54
N LEU A 26 23.61 -2.89 -5.53
CA LEU A 26 25.00 -2.84 -5.03
C LEU A 26 25.90 -1.81 -5.74
N ASP A 27 25.53 -1.42 -6.96
CA ASP A 27 26.21 -0.38 -7.76
C ASP A 27 25.51 0.98 -7.72
N GLY A 28 24.38 1.12 -7.02
CA GLY A 28 23.56 2.34 -6.96
C GLY A 28 22.93 2.75 -8.29
N SER A 29 22.82 1.81 -9.24
CA SER A 29 22.29 2.10 -10.58
C SER A 29 20.78 2.35 -10.61
N ASP A 30 20.08 1.88 -9.59
CA ASP A 30 18.68 2.17 -9.29
C ASP A 30 18.41 3.63 -8.98
N GLU A 31 19.34 4.33 -8.31
CA GLU A 31 19.22 5.74 -7.90
C GLU A 31 20.00 6.73 -8.77
N TRP A 32 20.57 6.27 -9.89
CA TRP A 32 21.30 7.17 -10.78
C TRP A 32 20.35 8.18 -11.45
N SER A 33 20.75 9.44 -11.55
CA SER A 33 20.04 10.51 -12.25
C SER A 33 19.62 10.17 -13.69
N THR A 34 20.39 9.33 -14.39
CA THR A 34 20.05 8.81 -15.74
C THR A 34 18.96 7.72 -15.71
N THR A 35 18.82 7.02 -14.58
CA THR A 35 17.82 5.97 -14.35
C THR A 35 16.52 6.56 -13.78
N CYS A 36 16.58 7.62 -12.95
CA CYS A 36 15.44 8.07 -12.17
C CYS A 36 14.66 9.27 -12.68
N GLY A 37 15.30 10.22 -13.36
CA GLY A 37 14.68 11.54 -13.55
C GLY A 37 14.44 12.24 -12.20
N CYS A 38 14.47 13.58 -12.19
CA CYS A 38 14.29 14.31 -10.92
C CYS A 38 12.82 14.20 -10.45
N GLY A 39 12.63 14.02 -9.14
CA GLY A 39 11.33 13.82 -8.49
C GLY A 39 10.35 14.98 -8.66
N VAL A 40 9.09 14.78 -8.22
CA VAL A 40 7.94 15.67 -8.46
C VAL A 40 8.06 17.10 -7.89
N SER A 41 9.09 17.37 -7.08
CA SER A 41 9.37 18.65 -6.42
C SER A 41 10.80 19.17 -6.65
N SER A 42 11.53 18.64 -7.63
CA SER A 42 12.88 19.08 -7.98
C SER A 42 13.03 19.48 -9.45
N PHE A 43 13.76 20.57 -9.69
CA PHE A 43 14.09 21.10 -11.01
C PHE A 43 15.39 20.46 -11.53
N THR A 44 15.41 19.99 -12.77
CA THR A 44 16.62 19.44 -13.41
C THR A 44 17.37 20.52 -14.16
N CYS A 45 18.61 20.77 -13.74
CA CYS A 45 19.60 21.56 -14.45
C CYS A 45 19.96 20.99 -15.81
N HIS A 46 20.46 21.84 -16.73
CA HIS A 46 20.94 21.38 -18.04
C HIS A 46 22.13 20.43 -17.92
N ASN A 47 23.00 20.65 -16.94
CA ASN A 47 24.11 19.75 -16.58
C ASN A 47 23.68 18.44 -15.87
N GLY A 48 22.38 18.21 -15.64
CA GLY A 48 21.85 17.00 -15.03
C GLY A 48 21.83 16.98 -13.49
N LYS A 49 22.15 18.10 -12.84
CA LYS A 49 22.00 18.30 -11.39
C LYS A 49 20.52 18.53 -11.03
N CYS A 50 20.02 17.93 -9.94
CA CYS A 50 18.65 18.18 -9.46
C CYS A 50 18.70 19.22 -8.33
N LEU A 51 17.87 20.26 -8.42
CA LEU A 51 17.71 21.32 -7.42
C LEU A 51 16.31 21.23 -6.79
N SER A 52 16.18 21.66 -5.53
CA SER A 52 14.86 21.83 -4.90
C SER A 52 14.10 22.96 -5.60
N ASN A 53 12.77 22.86 -5.73
CA ASN A 53 11.95 23.94 -6.27
C ASN A 53 12.09 25.28 -5.51
N GLU A 54 12.57 25.28 -4.26
CA GLU A 54 12.86 26.51 -3.50
C GLU A 54 14.11 27.26 -3.98
N LEU A 55 15.01 26.55 -4.68
CA LEU A 55 16.23 27.10 -5.27
C LEU A 55 16.05 27.47 -6.74
N TYR A 56 14.92 27.10 -7.33
CA TYR A 56 14.57 27.55 -8.66
C TYR A 56 14.17 29.03 -8.59
N CYS A 57 14.72 29.89 -9.46
CA CYS A 57 14.30 31.29 -9.58
C CYS A 57 14.65 32.19 -8.37
N ASN A 58 15.77 31.95 -7.68
CA ASN A 58 16.17 32.67 -6.48
C ASN A 58 17.26 33.75 -6.72
N SER A 59 17.58 34.03 -8.00
CA SER A 59 18.65 34.95 -8.43
C SER A 59 20.07 34.52 -8.05
N ILE A 60 20.26 33.24 -7.73
CA ILE A 60 21.55 32.63 -7.42
C ILE A 60 21.75 31.45 -8.38
N ASP A 61 22.93 31.35 -8.99
CA ASP A 61 23.29 30.21 -9.83
C ASP A 61 23.66 29.00 -8.96
N ASP A 62 22.64 28.28 -8.47
CA ASP A 62 22.78 27.05 -7.69
C ASP A 62 23.08 25.84 -8.59
N CYS A 63 22.75 25.98 -9.87
CA CYS A 63 22.94 25.00 -10.93
C CYS A 63 24.40 24.92 -11.42
N GLY A 64 25.14 26.04 -11.35
CA GLY A 64 26.52 26.23 -11.78
C GLY A 64 26.69 26.49 -13.29
N ASP A 65 25.60 26.31 -14.06
CA ASP A 65 25.49 26.62 -15.48
C ASP A 65 24.38 27.68 -15.77
N GLY A 66 23.78 28.24 -14.70
CA GLY A 66 22.73 29.26 -14.74
C GLY A 66 21.35 28.78 -15.18
N THR A 67 21.14 27.48 -15.38
CA THR A 67 19.88 26.97 -15.98
C THR A 67 18.65 27.23 -15.11
N ASP A 68 18.83 27.28 -13.81
CA ASP A 68 17.83 27.59 -12.79
C ASP A 68 17.29 29.03 -12.86
N GLU A 69 18.04 29.96 -13.45
CA GLU A 69 17.68 31.39 -13.50
C GLU A 69 17.25 31.87 -14.90
N LEU A 70 17.45 31.06 -15.95
CA LEU A 70 17.20 31.47 -17.35
C LEU A 70 15.71 31.57 -17.74
N MET A 71 14.80 30.98 -16.95
CA MET A 71 13.36 30.95 -17.21
C MET A 71 12.54 31.51 -16.05
N CYS A 72 13.11 32.45 -15.30
CA CYS A 72 12.36 33.17 -14.29
C CYS A 72 11.51 34.28 -14.93
N GLY A 73 10.20 34.08 -14.98
CA GLY A 73 9.27 35.14 -15.36
C GLY A 73 9.51 36.34 -14.46
N SER A 74 9.88 37.48 -15.05
CA SER A 74 10.33 38.68 -14.34
C SER A 74 9.29 39.16 -13.33
N LYS A 75 9.33 38.65 -12.10
CA LYS A 75 8.66 39.27 -10.97
C LYS A 75 9.60 40.36 -10.48
N ASN A 76 9.47 41.50 -11.14
CA ASN A 76 10.00 42.78 -10.73
C ASN A 76 9.53 43.04 -9.28
N SER A 77 10.41 42.76 -8.33
CA SER A 77 10.28 43.19 -6.95
C SER A 77 11.45 44.12 -6.69
N ASP A 78 11.34 45.34 -7.19
CA ASP A 78 11.89 46.50 -6.49
C ASP A 78 11.23 47.80 -6.94
N LYS A 79 11.07 48.68 -5.95
CA LYS A 79 10.26 49.90 -5.90
C LYS A 79 10.58 50.93 -6.98
N GLY A 80 9.55 51.67 -7.40
CA GLY A 80 9.70 53.00 -8.00
C GLY A 80 8.43 53.43 -8.74
N ASP A 81 7.84 54.53 -8.26
CA ASP A 81 6.78 55.30 -8.94
C ASP A 81 7.08 55.47 -10.44
N LEU A 82 6.07 55.38 -11.32
CA LEU A 82 5.93 56.18 -12.56
C LEU A 82 4.59 55.87 -13.25
N ASP A 83 4.00 56.93 -13.80
CA ASP A 83 2.62 57.11 -14.27
C ASP A 83 2.05 56.09 -15.27
N PHE A 84 0.73 55.88 -15.16
CA PHE A 84 -0.12 55.18 -16.12
C PHE A 84 -0.45 56.10 -17.31
N ASP A 85 0.09 55.81 -18.50
CA ASP A 85 -0.39 56.40 -19.77
C ASP A 85 -1.04 55.33 -20.65
N PRO A 86 -2.37 55.37 -20.88
CA PRO A 86 -3.08 54.33 -21.62
C PRO A 86 -3.14 54.66 -23.12
N GLN A 87 -2.00 54.65 -23.83
CA GLN A 87 -1.97 54.68 -25.30
C GLN A 87 -0.81 53.88 -25.90
N LYS A 88 -0.99 52.56 -26.05
CA LYS A 88 -0.29 51.78 -27.09
C LYS A 88 -1.12 50.56 -27.53
N MET A 89 -2.27 50.85 -28.13
CA MET A 89 -2.96 49.93 -29.02
C MET A 89 -2.34 50.09 -30.42
N ASN A 90 -1.55 49.10 -30.83
CA ASN A 90 -1.28 48.66 -32.22
C ASN A 90 0.01 47.85 -32.22
N GLY A 91 -0.11 46.55 -31.93
CA GLY A 91 0.98 45.59 -32.06
C GLY A 91 1.22 45.26 -33.53
N THR A 92 2.10 46.02 -34.18
CA THR A 92 2.88 45.52 -35.32
C THR A 92 3.64 44.28 -34.87
N LEU A 93 3.49 43.15 -35.59
CA LEU A 93 4.24 41.92 -35.33
C LEU A 93 5.74 42.26 -35.25
N GLN A 94 6.40 41.84 -34.16
CA GLN A 94 7.86 41.95 -34.06
C GLN A 94 8.51 40.92 -35.00
N ASP A 95 9.67 41.26 -35.57
CA ASP A 95 10.38 40.44 -36.56
C ASP A 95 10.51 38.98 -36.09
N GLY A 96 9.96 38.06 -36.89
CA GLY A 96 10.05 36.61 -36.68
C GLY A 96 8.86 35.93 -35.99
N GLU A 97 7.80 36.65 -35.64
CA GLU A 97 6.57 36.06 -35.08
C GLU A 97 5.56 35.69 -36.17
N ILE A 98 4.95 34.50 -36.07
CA ILE A 98 3.85 34.06 -36.94
C ILE A 98 2.57 33.86 -36.13
N LEU A 99 1.42 34.10 -36.75
CA LEU A 99 0.11 33.93 -36.13
C LEU A 99 -0.45 32.55 -36.52
N CYS A 100 -0.97 31.75 -35.59
CA CYS A 100 -1.57 30.44 -35.84
C CYS A 100 -3.06 30.43 -35.53
N SER A 101 -3.80 29.52 -36.18
CA SER A 101 -5.20 29.23 -35.86
C SER A 101 -5.27 28.44 -34.55
N CYS A 102 -6.20 28.76 -33.66
CA CYS A 102 -6.32 28.11 -32.34
C CYS A 102 -7.74 27.61 -32.08
N SER A 103 -7.88 26.35 -31.66
CA SER A 103 -9.18 25.72 -31.34
C SER A 103 -8.98 24.49 -30.44
N PRO A 104 -9.77 24.32 -29.35
CA PRO A 104 -10.92 25.14 -28.95
C PRO A 104 -10.55 26.49 -28.31
N ALA A 105 -11.42 27.50 -28.46
CA ALA A 105 -11.20 28.90 -28.05
C ALA A 105 -10.86 29.10 -26.56
N SER A 106 -11.15 28.12 -25.71
CA SER A 106 -10.80 28.12 -24.28
C SER A 106 -9.29 28.08 -23.99
N LYS A 107 -8.46 27.83 -25.00
CA LYS A 107 -6.99 27.75 -24.88
C LYS A 107 -6.24 28.81 -25.69
N CYS A 108 -6.91 29.90 -26.10
CA CYS A 108 -6.36 30.88 -27.03
C CYS A 108 -6.30 32.29 -26.40
N ASP A 109 -5.17 32.99 -26.57
CA ASP A 109 -4.95 34.34 -26.03
C ASP A 109 -5.78 35.43 -26.73
N GLN A 110 -6.08 35.27 -28.02
CA GLN A 110 -6.88 36.21 -28.81
C GLN A 110 -7.99 35.47 -29.58
N ARG A 111 -9.10 35.16 -28.89
CA ARG A 111 -10.40 34.57 -29.34
C ARG A 111 -10.38 33.38 -30.33
N ASP A 112 -9.59 33.39 -31.41
CA ASP A 112 -9.44 32.31 -32.40
C ASP A 112 -8.00 32.12 -32.93
N SER A 113 -7.04 32.88 -32.40
CA SER A 113 -5.65 32.83 -32.85
C SER A 113 -4.64 33.02 -31.71
N CYS A 114 -3.42 32.56 -31.95
CA CYS A 114 -2.28 32.69 -31.04
C CYS A 114 -1.03 33.11 -31.83
N GLN A 115 -0.09 33.79 -31.21
CA GLN A 115 1.14 34.29 -31.84
C GLN A 115 2.35 33.54 -31.28
N THR A 116 3.30 33.17 -32.13
CA THR A 116 4.47 32.39 -31.70
C THR A 116 5.68 32.58 -32.61
N LYS A 117 6.88 32.42 -32.05
CA LYS A 117 8.17 32.30 -32.76
C LYS A 117 8.55 30.84 -33.05
N HIS A 118 7.81 29.88 -32.51
CA HIS A 118 8.17 28.45 -32.45
C HIS A 118 7.22 27.53 -33.26
N GLY A 119 6.45 28.10 -34.18
CA GLY A 119 5.61 27.32 -35.09
C GLY A 119 4.23 26.93 -34.56
N CYS A 120 3.37 26.54 -35.49
CA CYS A 120 2.00 26.12 -35.27
C CYS A 120 1.88 24.59 -35.30
N PHE A 121 0.85 24.04 -34.63
CA PHE A 121 0.53 22.62 -34.70
C PHE A 121 -0.96 22.36 -34.98
N LYS A 122 -1.23 21.17 -35.53
CA LYS A 122 -2.57 20.57 -35.68
C LYS A 122 -2.50 19.11 -35.23
N ALA A 123 -3.35 18.74 -34.29
CA ALA A 123 -3.46 17.39 -33.78
C ALA A 123 -4.88 16.85 -33.97
N PHE A 124 -5.01 15.54 -34.12
CA PHE A 124 -6.30 14.88 -33.96
C PHE A 124 -6.19 13.66 -33.04
N LYS A 125 -7.29 13.37 -32.34
CA LYS A 125 -7.47 12.19 -31.48
C LYS A 125 -8.79 11.52 -31.83
N LEU A 126 -8.78 10.20 -32.01
CA LEU A 126 -10.00 9.38 -32.15
C LEU A 126 -10.44 8.88 -30.77
N GLU A 127 -11.59 9.37 -30.29
CA GLU A 127 -12.26 8.84 -29.10
C GLU A 127 -13.68 8.39 -29.48
N HIS A 128 -14.04 7.16 -29.15
CA HIS A 128 -15.38 6.60 -29.38
C HIS A 128 -15.89 6.70 -30.84
N GLY A 129 -14.99 6.70 -31.83
CA GLY A 129 -15.31 6.84 -33.25
C GLY A 129 -15.46 8.29 -33.74
N TYR A 130 -15.33 9.29 -32.86
CA TYR A 130 -15.37 10.70 -33.22
C TYR A 130 -13.96 11.29 -33.28
N LYS A 131 -13.68 12.06 -34.34
CA LYS A 131 -12.40 12.75 -34.54
C LYS A 131 -12.44 14.11 -33.83
N GLN A 132 -11.71 14.24 -32.73
CA GLN A 132 -11.47 15.54 -32.09
C GLN A 132 -10.22 16.17 -32.70
N VAL A 133 -10.33 17.43 -33.14
CA VAL A 133 -9.23 18.19 -33.76
C VAL A 133 -8.84 19.35 -32.84
N THR A 134 -7.55 19.55 -32.67
CA THR A 134 -7.01 20.64 -31.85
C THR A 134 -5.96 21.40 -32.64
N LEU A 135 -6.03 22.74 -32.59
CA LEU A 135 -5.09 23.65 -33.24
C LEU A 135 -4.50 24.60 -32.20
N GLY A 136 -3.22 24.93 -32.32
CA GLY A 136 -2.57 25.88 -31.43
C GLY A 136 -1.16 26.27 -31.84
N CYS A 137 -0.53 27.05 -30.96
CA CYS A 137 0.84 27.54 -31.09
C CYS A 137 1.77 26.79 -30.14
N ASN A 138 3.00 26.56 -30.57
CA ASN A 138 4.03 26.10 -29.66
C ASN A 138 4.52 27.28 -28.83
N ALA A 139 4.42 27.19 -27.50
CA ALA A 139 4.87 28.25 -26.61
C ALA A 139 6.41 28.34 -26.49
N ALA A 140 7.13 27.25 -26.82
CA ALA A 140 8.58 27.16 -26.73
C ALA A 140 9.14 26.23 -27.82
N GLN A 141 10.41 26.40 -28.17
CA GLN A 141 11.12 25.56 -29.15
C GLN A 141 11.12 24.08 -28.72
N PHE A 142 11.25 23.80 -27.41
CA PHE A 142 11.18 22.44 -26.89
C PHE A 142 9.79 21.80 -27.06
N HIS A 143 8.71 22.56 -26.92
CA HIS A 143 7.35 22.06 -27.19
C HIS A 143 7.17 21.70 -28.67
N GLN A 144 7.77 22.47 -29.58
CA GLN A 144 7.80 22.11 -31.00
C GLN A 144 8.54 20.77 -31.21
N LEU A 145 9.72 20.59 -30.60
CA LEU A 145 10.48 19.33 -30.72
C LEU A 145 9.73 18.13 -30.11
N ALA A 146 9.14 18.30 -28.93
CA ALA A 146 8.44 17.23 -28.22
C ALA A 146 7.12 16.83 -28.90
N MET A 147 6.35 17.77 -29.46
CA MET A 147 5.07 17.44 -30.09
C MET A 147 5.19 17.06 -31.56
N CYS A 148 6.16 17.63 -32.28
CA CYS A 148 6.26 17.44 -33.73
C CYS A 148 7.18 16.28 -34.11
N ASN A 149 7.97 15.74 -33.17
CA ASN A 149 8.98 14.72 -33.43
C ASN A 149 8.78 13.42 -32.62
N THR A 150 7.58 13.23 -32.05
CA THR A 150 7.22 12.03 -31.29
C THR A 150 6.42 11.05 -32.16
N GLU A 151 6.71 9.75 -32.04
CA GLU A 151 5.89 8.71 -32.69
C GLU A 151 4.57 8.51 -31.93
N TYR A 152 3.45 8.75 -32.61
CA TYR A 152 2.12 8.61 -32.04
C TYR A 152 1.44 7.30 -32.47
N LYS A 153 0.60 6.74 -31.58
CA LYS A 153 -0.21 5.53 -31.84
C LYS A 153 -1.25 5.79 -32.96
N SER A 154 -1.73 4.74 -33.62
CA SER A 154 -2.63 4.80 -34.80
C SER A 154 -3.93 5.61 -34.65
N TYR A 155 -4.35 5.95 -33.43
CA TYR A 155 -5.56 6.74 -33.13
C TYR A 155 -5.28 8.22 -32.80
N THR A 156 -4.02 8.66 -32.84
CA THR A 156 -3.60 10.05 -32.60
C THR A 156 -2.54 10.44 -33.62
N ALA A 157 -2.64 11.62 -34.23
CA ALA A 157 -1.53 12.15 -35.03
C ALA A 157 -1.43 13.67 -34.91
N VAL A 158 -0.19 14.14 -34.96
CA VAL A 158 0.20 15.55 -34.79
C VAL A 158 1.07 15.96 -35.97
N ALA A 159 0.83 17.15 -36.50
CA ALA A 159 1.67 17.77 -37.52
C ALA A 159 1.94 19.22 -37.15
N CYS A 160 3.08 19.75 -37.59
CA CYS A 160 3.52 21.10 -37.27
C CYS A 160 4.08 21.83 -38.50
N CYS A 161 4.04 23.16 -38.45
CA CYS A 161 4.54 24.03 -39.52
C CYS A 161 4.99 25.38 -38.96
N ASN A 162 5.93 26.04 -39.63
CA ASN A 162 6.41 27.37 -39.26
C ASN A 162 6.69 28.28 -40.47
N ASN A 163 6.20 27.91 -41.66
CA ASN A 163 6.59 28.55 -42.92
C ASN A 163 5.86 29.88 -43.19
N TYR A 164 4.63 30.03 -42.69
CA TYR A 164 3.80 31.23 -42.87
C TYR A 164 2.67 31.27 -41.84
N THR A 165 2.05 32.44 -41.69
CA THR A 165 0.91 32.67 -40.78
C THR A 165 -0.29 31.77 -41.12
N ARG A 166 -0.87 31.14 -40.10
CA ARG A 166 -2.02 30.21 -40.14
C ARG A 166 -1.80 28.93 -40.92
N CYS A 167 -0.54 28.52 -41.10
CA CYS A 167 -0.18 27.29 -41.80
C CYS A 167 -0.80 26.01 -41.18
N ASN A 168 -1.18 26.02 -39.90
CA ASN A 168 -1.81 24.87 -39.25
C ASN A 168 -3.25 24.61 -39.70
N SER A 169 -3.86 25.53 -40.45
CA SER A 169 -5.16 25.31 -41.09
C SER A 169 -5.04 24.22 -42.17
N ASP A 170 -3.94 24.27 -42.93
CA ASP A 170 -3.68 23.44 -44.10
C ASP A 170 -3.00 22.11 -43.78
N LEU A 171 -2.58 21.92 -42.53
CA LEU A 171 -2.04 20.65 -42.07
C LEU A 171 -3.11 19.56 -42.12
N ASN A 172 -2.75 18.39 -42.62
CA ASN A 172 -3.58 17.19 -42.55
C ASN A 172 -2.75 16.03 -41.99
N PRO A 173 -2.65 15.91 -40.65
CA PRO A 173 -1.94 14.78 -40.06
C PRO A 173 -2.63 13.50 -40.52
N GLN A 174 -1.86 12.53 -41.04
CA GLN A 174 -2.38 11.21 -41.35
C GLN A 174 -1.98 10.24 -40.24
N PRO A 175 -2.89 9.33 -39.82
CA PRO A 175 -2.50 8.25 -38.92
C PRO A 175 -1.44 7.40 -39.62
N VAL A 176 -0.44 6.94 -38.87
CA VAL A 176 0.58 6.02 -39.39
C VAL A 176 -0.13 4.84 -40.06
N PRO A 177 0.16 4.51 -41.34
CA PRO A 177 -0.54 3.46 -42.04
C PRO A 177 -0.34 2.14 -41.30
N GLN A 178 -1.44 1.48 -40.95
CA GLN A 178 -1.41 0.13 -40.42
C GLN A 178 -0.70 -0.75 -41.46
N THR A 179 0.45 -1.32 -41.11
CA THR A 179 0.95 -2.48 -41.83
C THR A 179 -0.16 -3.51 -41.83
N VAL A 180 -0.64 -3.84 -43.02
CA VAL A 180 -1.73 -4.78 -43.27
C VAL A 180 -1.31 -6.12 -42.67
N VAL A 181 -1.78 -6.40 -41.45
CA VAL A 181 -1.86 -7.77 -40.96
C VAL A 181 -3.03 -8.39 -41.74
N PRO A 182 -2.81 -9.46 -42.52
CA PRO A 182 -3.88 -10.09 -43.28
C PRO A 182 -4.99 -10.50 -42.31
N ALA A 183 -6.23 -10.19 -42.68
CA ALA A 183 -7.41 -10.49 -41.89
C ALA A 183 -7.42 -11.97 -41.50
N LEU A 184 -7.35 -12.24 -40.20
CA LEU A 184 -7.57 -13.56 -39.64
C LEU A 184 -9.01 -13.98 -39.98
N PRO A 185 -9.26 -15.20 -40.51
CA PRO A 185 -10.61 -15.64 -40.81
C PRO A 185 -11.44 -15.67 -39.53
N SER A 186 -12.74 -15.40 -39.66
CA SER A 186 -13.69 -15.21 -38.55
C SER A 186 -13.59 -16.29 -37.46
N VAL A 187 -12.91 -15.95 -36.35
CA VAL A 187 -12.75 -16.79 -35.14
C VAL A 187 -14.02 -16.74 -34.27
N ARG A 188 -15.18 -17.09 -34.84
CA ARG A 188 -16.43 -17.17 -34.07
C ARG A 188 -16.94 -18.61 -33.90
N SER A 189 -16.52 -19.54 -34.76
CA SER A 189 -16.95 -20.96 -34.70
C SER A 189 -15.98 -21.88 -33.95
N GLU A 190 -14.67 -21.69 -34.07
CA GLU A 190 -13.67 -22.59 -33.47
C GLU A 190 -13.39 -22.29 -31.98
N SER A 191 -13.48 -21.03 -31.58
CA SER A 191 -13.38 -20.59 -30.18
C SER A 191 -14.50 -21.18 -29.32
N LEU A 192 -15.72 -21.32 -29.85
CA LEU A 192 -16.85 -21.94 -29.14
C LEU A 192 -16.62 -23.44 -28.90
N LYS A 193 -16.05 -24.15 -29.87
CA LYS A 193 -15.71 -25.58 -29.75
C LYS A 193 -14.65 -25.81 -28.68
N LEU A 194 -13.63 -24.95 -28.63
CA LEU A 194 -12.57 -25.04 -27.62
C LEU A 194 -13.10 -24.76 -26.21
N ILE A 195 -13.94 -23.73 -26.07
CA ILE A 195 -14.58 -23.38 -24.79
C ILE A 195 -15.47 -24.54 -24.30
N LEU A 196 -16.29 -25.12 -25.17
CA LEU A 196 -17.12 -26.28 -24.82
C LEU A 196 -16.26 -27.52 -24.48
N ALA A 197 -15.17 -27.76 -25.22
CA ALA A 197 -14.28 -28.90 -24.97
C ALA A 197 -13.54 -28.82 -23.63
N VAL A 198 -13.31 -27.61 -23.08
CA VAL A 198 -12.64 -27.42 -21.78
C VAL A 198 -13.65 -27.27 -20.63
N CYS A 199 -14.69 -26.47 -20.81
CA CYS A 199 -15.63 -26.17 -19.74
C CYS A 199 -16.52 -27.37 -19.36
N VAL A 200 -16.93 -28.20 -20.32
CA VAL A 200 -17.77 -29.39 -20.06
C VAL A 200 -17.06 -30.43 -19.18
N PRO A 201 -15.82 -30.87 -19.46
CA PRO A 201 -15.14 -31.83 -18.59
C PRO A 201 -14.80 -31.22 -17.22
N VAL A 202 -14.47 -29.93 -17.14
CA VAL A 202 -14.23 -29.25 -15.85
C VAL A 202 -15.51 -29.25 -15.00
N MET A 203 -16.66 -28.91 -15.58
CA MET A 203 -17.95 -28.96 -14.89
C MET A 203 -18.33 -30.39 -14.47
N ALA A 204 -18.08 -31.39 -15.31
CA ALA A 204 -18.31 -32.79 -14.97
C ALA A 204 -17.42 -33.26 -13.79
N LEU A 205 -16.17 -32.80 -13.74
CA LEU A 205 -15.24 -33.08 -12.65
C LEU A 205 -15.72 -32.45 -11.33
N PHE A 206 -16.19 -31.20 -11.37
CA PHE A 206 -16.79 -30.55 -10.20
C PHE A 206 -18.05 -31.27 -9.71
N LEU A 207 -18.92 -31.73 -10.61
CA LEU A 207 -20.11 -32.50 -10.25
C LEU A 207 -19.76 -33.87 -9.65
N LEU A 208 -18.72 -34.54 -10.16
CA LEU A 208 -18.19 -35.78 -9.58
C LEU A 208 -17.62 -35.58 -8.18
N LEU A 209 -16.82 -34.52 -7.99
CA LEU A 209 -16.26 -34.18 -6.67
C LEU A 209 -17.36 -33.83 -5.67
N TRP A 210 -18.40 -33.11 -6.12
CA TRP A 210 -19.56 -32.79 -5.29
C TRP A 210 -20.38 -34.04 -4.92
N ALA A 211 -20.61 -34.94 -5.87
CA ALA A 211 -21.28 -36.21 -5.63
C ALA A 211 -20.49 -37.11 -4.67
N LEU A 212 -19.16 -37.18 -4.81
CA LEU A 212 -18.28 -37.90 -3.87
C LEU A 212 -18.32 -37.29 -2.47
N TRP A 213 -18.35 -35.96 -2.37
CA TRP A 213 -18.49 -35.27 -1.08
C TRP A 213 -19.83 -35.57 -0.40
N LEU A 214 -20.93 -35.60 -1.17
CA LEU A 214 -22.25 -36.01 -0.67
C LEU A 214 -22.29 -37.49 -0.28
N ALA A 215 -21.69 -38.38 -1.07
CA ALA A 215 -21.59 -39.81 -0.76
C ALA A 215 -20.76 -40.06 0.50
N CYS A 216 -19.64 -39.34 0.67
CA CYS A 216 -18.86 -39.36 1.91
C CYS A 216 -19.66 -38.84 3.10
N ARG A 217 -20.39 -37.73 2.94
CA ARG A 217 -21.28 -37.20 4.00
C ARG A 217 -22.39 -38.18 4.35
N TYR A 218 -22.98 -38.83 3.36
CA TYR A 218 -23.99 -39.86 3.57
C TYR A 218 -23.40 -41.09 4.27
N TYR A 219 -22.22 -41.55 3.84
CA TYR A 219 -21.52 -42.67 4.46
C TYR A 219 -21.10 -42.36 5.91
N HIS A 220 -20.59 -41.16 6.19
CA HIS A 220 -20.29 -40.71 7.55
C HIS A 220 -21.55 -40.63 8.43
N LYS A 221 -22.65 -40.10 7.89
CA LYS A 221 -23.94 -40.01 8.61
C LYS A 221 -24.56 -41.39 8.84
N TRP A 222 -24.38 -42.32 7.91
CA TRP A 222 -24.81 -43.71 8.01
C TRP A 222 -23.97 -44.49 9.04
N ARG A 223 -22.64 -44.28 9.07
CA ARG A 223 -21.74 -44.89 10.07
C ARG A 223 -21.97 -44.37 11.49
N ALA A 224 -22.46 -43.13 11.63
CA ALA A 224 -22.90 -42.57 12.91
C ALA A 224 -24.27 -43.10 13.36
N GLY A 225 -25.01 -43.80 12.50
CA GLY A 225 -26.34 -44.36 12.78
C GLY A 225 -26.36 -45.86 13.09
N SER A 226 -25.24 -46.57 13.02
CA SER A 226 -25.18 -48.04 13.23
C SER A 226 -23.88 -48.46 13.91
N GLY A 227 -23.84 -48.36 15.24
CA GLY A 227 -22.69 -48.81 16.04
C GLY A 227 -22.92 -48.67 17.54
N LEU A 228 -23.81 -49.51 18.08
CA LEU A 228 -24.06 -49.68 19.51
C LEU A 228 -23.03 -50.68 20.12
N THR A 229 -22.47 -50.31 21.28
CA THR A 229 -21.85 -51.13 22.35
C THR A 229 -20.52 -51.89 22.15
N LYS A 230 -19.47 -51.41 22.87
CA LYS A 230 -18.27 -52.05 23.48
C LYS A 230 -17.08 -51.09 23.31
N ASP A 231 -16.34 -50.60 24.31
CA ASP A 231 -16.08 -51.07 25.66
C ASP A 231 -15.91 -49.89 26.63
N GLN A 232 -16.31 -50.15 27.87
CA GLN A 232 -16.05 -49.36 29.07
C GLN A 232 -15.01 -50.12 29.90
N CYS A 233 -13.81 -49.57 30.12
CA CYS A 233 -12.88 -49.92 31.21
C CYS A 233 -11.68 -48.93 31.15
N LEU A 234 -11.69 -47.78 31.84
CA LEU A 234 -11.04 -47.47 33.13
C LEU A 234 -10.81 -45.93 33.03
N LEU A 235 -11.19 -45.02 33.91
CA LEU A 235 -11.45 -45.00 35.34
C LEU A 235 -12.67 -44.12 35.63
N ARG A 236 -13.43 -44.54 36.63
CA ARG A 236 -14.49 -43.79 37.30
C ARG A 236 -13.93 -43.27 38.62
N ASP A 237 -14.14 -41.98 38.88
CA ASP A 237 -14.42 -41.30 40.15
C ASP A 237 -13.98 -39.83 40.02
N GLY A 238 -14.82 -38.79 40.13
CA GLY A 238 -16.23 -38.74 40.49
C GLY A 238 -16.90 -37.47 39.96
N GLU A 239 -18.22 -37.53 39.94
CA GLU A 239 -19.12 -36.41 39.70
C GLU A 239 -18.90 -35.30 40.72
N LEU A 240 -18.61 -34.09 40.23
CA LEU A 240 -19.31 -32.91 40.71
C LEU A 240 -19.95 -32.24 39.51
N ARG A 241 -21.28 -32.35 39.43
CA ARG A 241 -22.12 -31.36 38.78
C ARG A 241 -21.83 -30.03 39.46
N SER A 242 -21.38 -29.04 38.69
CA SER A 242 -21.60 -27.64 39.07
C SER A 242 -22.49 -27.02 38.02
N GLU A 243 -23.62 -26.56 38.52
CA GLU A 243 -24.67 -25.85 37.82
C GLU A 243 -24.13 -24.58 37.18
N ALA A 244 -24.84 -24.11 36.15
CA ALA A 244 -24.59 -22.84 35.50
C ALA A 244 -24.54 -21.71 36.55
N MET A 245 -23.37 -21.09 36.67
CA MET A 245 -23.19 -19.86 37.43
C MET A 245 -22.24 -18.94 36.67
N GLY A 246 -22.73 -17.73 36.39
CA GLY A 246 -21.91 -16.54 36.14
C GLY A 246 -21.45 -16.35 34.70
N ASP A 247 -22.05 -15.36 34.05
CA ASP A 247 -21.61 -14.69 32.81
C ASP A 247 -20.29 -13.91 33.01
N GLY A 248 -19.26 -14.57 33.54
CA GLY A 248 -17.94 -13.99 33.72
C GLY A 248 -17.13 -14.14 32.45
N SER A 249 -17.17 -13.12 31.58
CA SER A 249 -16.35 -13.12 30.37
C SER A 249 -14.86 -13.32 30.74
N LEU A 250 -14.06 -13.93 29.85
CA LEU A 250 -12.60 -14.11 30.04
C LEU A 250 -11.87 -12.83 30.47
N ARG A 251 -12.44 -11.66 30.17
CA ARG A 251 -11.99 -10.34 30.65
C ARG A 251 -12.09 -10.19 32.17
N GLU A 252 -13.17 -10.65 32.80
CA GLU A 252 -13.36 -10.58 34.26
C GLU A 252 -12.38 -11.48 35.02
N LEU A 253 -12.05 -12.67 34.48
CA LEU A 253 -11.01 -13.54 35.05
C LEU A 253 -9.62 -12.88 35.02
N ILE A 254 -9.38 -12.01 34.04
CA ILE A 254 -8.13 -11.23 33.89
C ILE A 254 -8.17 -9.97 34.76
N ASP A 255 -9.33 -9.34 34.93
CA ASP A 255 -9.50 -8.12 35.73
C ASP A 255 -9.54 -8.40 37.24
N GLU A 256 -10.17 -9.49 37.69
CA GLU A 256 -10.19 -9.90 39.11
C GLU A 256 -8.78 -10.19 39.64
N SER A 257 -7.91 -10.74 38.79
CA SER A 257 -6.52 -11.03 39.11
C SER A 257 -5.63 -9.78 39.18
N CYS A 258 -6.13 -8.61 38.77
CA CYS A 258 -5.41 -7.33 38.76
C CYS A 258 -5.56 -6.51 40.07
N THR A 259 -6.42 -6.92 40.99
CA THR A 259 -6.68 -6.20 42.26
C THR A 259 -5.68 -6.48 43.39
N SER A 260 -4.78 -7.46 43.23
CA SER A 260 -3.74 -7.78 44.22
C SER A 260 -2.42 -7.09 43.85
N GLY A 261 -2.18 -5.94 44.48
CA GLY A 261 -1.04 -5.07 44.22
C GLY A 261 0.32 -5.77 44.37
N SER A 262 0.95 -6.10 43.24
CA SER A 262 2.41 -6.18 43.03
C SER A 262 2.74 -6.52 41.57
N GLY A 263 2.32 -5.65 40.65
CA GLY A 263 2.62 -5.74 39.21
C GLY A 263 1.61 -6.57 38.43
N SER A 264 0.80 -5.88 37.61
CA SER A 264 0.01 -6.40 36.48
C SER A 264 -0.48 -7.84 36.64
N GLY A 265 -1.65 -7.99 37.29
CA GLY A 265 -2.33 -9.24 37.65
C GLY A 265 -1.89 -10.53 36.96
N LEU A 266 -1.59 -11.53 37.80
CA LEU A 266 -0.94 -12.81 37.53
C LEU A 266 0.29 -12.74 36.59
N PRO A 267 1.52 -12.99 37.10
CA PRO A 267 2.39 -13.93 36.40
C PRO A 267 1.79 -15.34 36.56
N VAL A 268 1.99 -16.24 35.58
CA VAL A 268 1.43 -17.62 35.46
C VAL A 268 0.16 -17.64 34.59
N LEU A 269 0.31 -17.66 33.26
CA LEU A 269 0.71 -18.86 32.54
C LEU A 269 1.99 -18.64 31.70
N VAL A 270 3.13 -18.94 32.31
CA VAL A 270 4.31 -19.49 31.61
C VAL A 270 4.11 -21.00 31.36
N GLN A 271 2.91 -21.54 31.51
CA GLN A 271 2.69 -22.99 31.48
C GLN A 271 2.20 -23.46 30.11
N GLN A 272 3.16 -23.89 29.29
CA GLN A 272 3.27 -25.15 28.50
C GLN A 272 2.01 -25.98 28.13
N THR A 273 0.80 -25.43 28.20
CA THR A 273 -0.46 -26.19 28.10
C THR A 273 -1.64 -25.41 27.52
N VAL A 274 -1.58 -24.08 27.37
CA VAL A 274 -2.69 -23.28 26.83
C VAL A 274 -2.96 -23.67 25.36
N ALA A 275 -1.90 -23.86 24.57
CA ALA A 275 -2.02 -24.27 23.17
C ALA A 275 -2.71 -25.64 22.99
N ARG A 276 -2.69 -26.51 24.02
CA ARG A 276 -3.41 -27.79 23.97
C ARG A 276 -4.92 -27.63 24.08
N GLN A 277 -5.37 -26.57 24.74
CA GLN A 277 -6.79 -26.29 24.97
C GLN A 277 -7.40 -25.42 23.88
N VAL A 278 -6.57 -24.74 23.08
CA VAL A 278 -7.01 -23.90 21.97
C VAL A 278 -7.32 -24.76 20.74
N GLN A 279 -8.56 -24.63 20.25
CA GLN A 279 -9.00 -25.20 18.99
C GLN A 279 -8.78 -24.19 17.86
N LEU A 280 -7.89 -24.49 16.91
CA LEU A 280 -7.74 -23.68 15.69
C LEU A 280 -8.96 -23.89 14.77
N LEU A 281 -9.45 -22.80 14.21
CA LEU A 281 -10.59 -22.76 13.29
C LEU A 281 -10.07 -22.45 11.88
N GLU A 282 -10.18 -21.19 11.43
CA GLU A 282 -9.81 -20.73 10.09
C GLU A 282 -8.52 -19.89 10.12
N CYS A 283 -7.73 -19.94 9.05
CA CYS A 283 -6.59 -19.05 8.84
C CYS A 283 -7.13 -17.69 8.37
N ILE A 284 -6.86 -16.63 9.12
CA ILE A 284 -7.39 -15.28 8.88
C ILE A 284 -6.35 -14.34 8.23
N GLY A 285 -5.06 -14.67 8.32
CA GLY A 285 -4.01 -13.86 7.70
C GLY A 285 -2.71 -14.64 7.56
N LYS A 286 -1.98 -14.37 6.48
CA LYS A 286 -0.62 -14.88 6.27
C LYS A 286 0.36 -13.72 6.48
N GLY A 287 1.12 -13.76 7.56
CA GLY A 287 2.15 -12.78 7.84
C GLY A 287 3.51 -13.21 7.30
N HIS A 288 4.46 -12.27 7.27
CA HIS A 288 5.85 -12.56 6.88
C HIS A 288 6.54 -13.52 7.85
N TYR A 289 6.23 -13.41 9.15
CA TYR A 289 6.87 -14.18 10.23
C TYR A 289 5.98 -15.29 10.82
N GLY A 290 4.76 -15.47 10.29
CA GLY A 290 3.81 -16.44 10.84
C GLY A 290 2.38 -16.28 10.33
N ASP A 291 1.64 -17.38 10.36
CA ASP A 291 0.23 -17.41 9.97
C ASP A 291 -0.65 -17.06 11.18
N VAL A 292 -1.64 -16.19 10.98
CA VAL A 292 -2.63 -15.84 11.99
C VAL A 292 -3.89 -16.66 11.78
N TRP A 293 -4.30 -17.36 12.83
CA TRP A 293 -5.47 -18.21 12.87
C TRP A 293 -6.50 -17.65 13.84
N LYS A 294 -7.77 -17.82 13.51
CA LYS A 294 -8.85 -17.71 14.48
C LYS A 294 -8.93 -19.00 15.26
N GLY A 295 -9.04 -18.90 16.58
CA GLY A 295 -9.14 -20.02 17.49
C GLY A 295 -10.32 -19.88 18.44
N LYS A 296 -10.62 -20.96 19.15
CA LYS A 296 -11.58 -21.00 20.25
C LYS A 296 -10.89 -21.45 21.52
N TYR A 297 -11.01 -20.67 22.59
CA TYR A 297 -10.46 -20.96 23.91
C TYR A 297 -11.54 -20.75 24.97
N HIS A 298 -11.89 -21.82 25.72
CA HIS A 298 -12.95 -21.80 26.76
C HIS A 298 -14.30 -21.23 26.31
N GLY A 299 -14.64 -21.33 25.03
CA GLY A 299 -15.89 -20.76 24.49
C GLY A 299 -15.68 -19.46 23.71
N GLU A 300 -14.62 -18.72 24.03
CA GLU A 300 -14.31 -17.40 23.46
C GLU A 300 -13.48 -17.49 22.18
N ILE A 301 -13.67 -16.52 21.30
CA ILE A 301 -12.91 -16.41 20.05
C ILE A 301 -11.61 -15.65 20.31
N VAL A 302 -10.50 -16.26 19.90
CA VAL A 302 -9.14 -15.73 20.06
C VAL A 302 -8.41 -15.69 18.72
N ALA A 303 -7.40 -14.83 18.61
CA ALA A 303 -6.45 -14.84 17.50
C ALA A 303 -5.19 -15.58 17.93
N VAL A 304 -4.65 -16.43 17.07
CA VAL A 304 -3.46 -17.25 17.33
C VAL A 304 -2.46 -17.03 16.22
N LYS A 305 -1.36 -16.33 16.49
CA LYS A 305 -0.25 -16.18 15.55
C LYS A 305 0.69 -17.36 15.74
N VAL A 306 0.86 -18.15 14.68
CA VAL A 306 1.62 -19.41 14.68
C VAL A 306 2.95 -19.17 13.96
N PHE A 307 4.04 -19.34 14.70
CA PHE A 307 5.41 -19.23 14.22
C PHE A 307 6.03 -20.61 14.07
N MET A 308 6.88 -20.76 13.07
CA MET A 308 7.69 -21.95 12.85
C MET A 308 9.03 -21.81 13.58
N THR A 309 9.74 -22.92 13.79
CA THR A 309 11.02 -22.94 14.51
C THR A 309 12.09 -21.98 13.94
N HIS A 310 12.09 -21.71 12.64
CA HIS A 310 13.05 -20.78 12.04
C HIS A 310 12.77 -19.30 12.40
N ASP A 311 11.57 -18.98 12.86
CA ASP A 311 11.16 -17.64 13.29
C ASP A 311 11.18 -17.46 14.82
N GLU A 312 11.92 -18.32 15.55
CA GLU A 312 12.00 -18.28 17.03
C GLU A 312 12.43 -16.91 17.55
N ALA A 313 13.34 -16.22 16.85
CA ALA A 313 13.80 -14.89 17.25
C ALA A 313 12.67 -13.86 17.25
N SER A 314 11.82 -13.88 16.22
CA SER A 314 10.66 -12.99 16.10
C SER A 314 9.62 -13.30 17.17
N TRP A 315 9.32 -14.59 17.38
CA TRP A 315 8.40 -15.01 18.44
C TRP A 315 8.92 -14.63 19.84
N ARG A 316 10.21 -14.84 20.12
CA ARG A 316 10.83 -14.50 21.40
C ARG A 316 10.76 -13.00 21.66
N ARG A 317 11.11 -12.17 20.66
CA ARG A 317 11.04 -10.71 20.80
C ARG A 317 9.61 -10.25 21.05
N GLU A 318 8.66 -10.70 20.24
CA GLU A 318 7.26 -10.30 20.40
C GLU A 318 6.69 -10.76 21.75
N THR A 319 7.03 -11.96 22.21
CA THR A 319 6.68 -12.47 23.54
C THR A 319 7.28 -11.62 24.66
N GLU A 320 8.54 -11.21 24.55
CA GLU A 320 9.21 -10.36 25.53
C GLU A 320 8.53 -9.00 25.65
N ILE A 321 8.24 -8.37 24.50
CA ILE A 321 7.55 -7.08 24.46
C ILE A 321 6.18 -7.22 25.12
N TYR A 322 5.33 -8.17 24.72
CA TYR A 322 4.00 -8.34 25.31
C TYR A 322 4.00 -8.63 26.82
N ASN A 323 5.04 -9.28 27.34
CA ASN A 323 5.21 -9.55 28.77
C ASN A 323 5.81 -8.36 29.56
N THR A 324 6.08 -7.22 28.91
CA THR A 324 6.60 -6.02 29.58
C THR A 324 5.58 -5.50 30.61
N CYS A 325 6.07 -5.18 31.81
CA CYS A 325 5.24 -4.62 32.88
C CYS A 325 4.53 -3.35 32.42
N LEU A 326 3.26 -3.17 32.83
CA LEU A 326 2.44 -2.00 32.51
C LEU A 326 2.25 -1.73 31.00
N LEU A 327 2.48 -2.71 30.12
CA LEU A 327 2.23 -2.57 28.68
C LEU A 327 0.74 -2.57 28.33
N ARG A 328 -0.10 -3.28 29.10
CA ARG A 328 -1.54 -3.40 28.82
C ARG A 328 -2.20 -2.01 28.73
N HIS A 329 -2.94 -1.79 27.66
CA HIS A 329 -3.65 -0.55 27.36
C HIS A 329 -4.79 -0.85 26.38
N ASP A 330 -5.89 -0.09 26.44
CA ASP A 330 -7.05 -0.34 25.57
C ASP A 330 -6.68 -0.30 24.08
N ASN A 331 -5.76 0.56 23.69
CA ASN A 331 -5.33 0.73 22.30
C ASN A 331 -4.03 -0.02 21.94
N ILE A 332 -3.67 -1.04 22.72
CA ILE A 332 -2.64 -2.03 22.39
C ILE A 332 -3.32 -3.39 22.37
N LEU A 333 -2.98 -4.24 21.40
CA LEU A 333 -3.62 -5.53 21.23
C LEU A 333 -3.50 -6.37 22.52
N GLY A 334 -4.64 -6.85 23.01
CA GLY A 334 -4.71 -7.69 24.20
C GLY A 334 -3.96 -9.00 23.99
N PHE A 335 -2.95 -9.22 24.81
CA PHE A 335 -2.16 -10.45 24.86
C PHE A 335 -2.64 -11.35 25.98
N TYR A 336 -2.91 -12.63 25.67
CA TYR A 336 -3.31 -13.63 26.65
C TYR A 336 -2.13 -14.48 27.10
N ALA A 337 -1.46 -15.14 26.15
CA ALA A 337 -0.38 -16.09 26.46
C ALA A 337 0.48 -16.39 25.24
N SER A 338 1.70 -16.88 25.51
CA SER A 338 2.61 -17.46 24.54
C SER A 338 2.88 -18.92 24.90
N ASP A 339 2.92 -19.83 23.93
CA ASP A 339 3.14 -21.26 24.22
C ASP A 339 3.87 -21.98 23.08
N ILE A 340 4.50 -23.11 23.36
CA ILE A 340 5.19 -23.95 22.38
C ILE A 340 4.47 -25.29 22.32
N THR A 341 3.97 -25.67 21.15
CA THR A 341 3.26 -26.93 20.91
C THR A 341 3.96 -27.76 19.85
N SER A 342 4.07 -29.06 20.08
CA SER A 342 4.47 -30.01 19.02
C SER A 342 3.20 -30.53 18.35
N ARG A 343 2.94 -30.12 17.11
CA ARG A 343 1.87 -30.67 16.25
C ARG A 343 2.49 -31.11 14.93
N ASN A 344 2.07 -32.27 14.43
CA ASN A 344 2.52 -32.79 13.12
C ASN A 344 4.04 -32.96 13.00
N SER A 345 4.71 -33.40 14.08
CA SER A 345 6.17 -33.60 14.12
C SER A 345 7.00 -32.32 13.91
N CYS A 346 6.40 -31.13 14.07
CA CYS A 346 7.09 -29.85 14.07
C CYS A 346 6.73 -29.05 15.32
N SER A 347 7.72 -28.39 15.92
CA SER A 347 7.49 -27.45 17.02
C SER A 347 6.93 -26.14 16.45
N GLN A 348 5.75 -25.75 16.93
CA GLN A 348 5.10 -24.49 16.61
C GLN A 348 5.08 -23.61 17.85
N MET A 349 5.36 -22.33 17.68
CA MET A 349 5.31 -21.35 18.76
C MET A 349 4.11 -20.44 18.53
N TRP A 350 3.25 -20.30 19.54
CA TRP A 350 1.95 -19.65 19.43
C TRP A 350 1.96 -18.36 20.27
N LEU A 351 1.37 -17.30 19.72
CA LEU A 351 0.94 -16.11 20.46
C LEU A 351 -0.57 -16.03 20.42
N ILE A 352 -1.20 -16.05 21.59
CA ILE A 352 -2.66 -16.06 21.75
C ILE A 352 -3.07 -14.64 22.18
N MET A 353 -3.93 -14.02 21.37
CA MET A 353 -4.30 -12.61 21.47
C MET A 353 -5.81 -12.43 21.33
N HIS A 354 -6.30 -11.23 21.64
CA HIS A 354 -7.67 -10.83 21.38
C HIS A 354 -7.98 -10.92 19.88
N TYR A 355 -9.16 -11.45 19.56
CA TYR A 355 -9.67 -11.45 18.19
C TYR A 355 -10.55 -10.22 17.94
N HIS A 356 -10.24 -9.50 16.86
CA HIS A 356 -11.03 -8.38 16.37
C HIS A 356 -11.64 -8.74 15.01
N PRO A 357 -12.98 -8.80 14.88
CA PRO A 357 -13.63 -9.29 13.67
C PRO A 357 -13.51 -8.34 12.48
N ASP A 358 -13.38 -7.03 12.74
CA ASP A 358 -13.23 -6.01 11.68
C ASP A 358 -11.82 -5.99 11.07
N GLY A 359 -10.93 -6.87 11.55
CA GLY A 359 -9.61 -7.07 10.98
C GLY A 359 -8.70 -5.86 11.14
N SER A 360 -7.80 -5.67 10.18
CA SER A 360 -6.90 -4.53 10.18
C SER A 360 -7.58 -3.28 9.66
N LEU A 361 -7.03 -2.12 10.01
CA LEU A 361 -7.47 -0.83 9.49
C LEU A 361 -7.31 -0.78 7.97
N TYR A 362 -6.30 -1.46 7.42
CA TYR A 362 -6.16 -1.64 5.97
C TYR A 362 -7.39 -2.33 5.37
N ASP A 363 -7.83 -3.46 5.93
CA ASP A 363 -9.01 -4.19 5.44
C ASP A 363 -10.29 -3.36 5.63
N HIS A 364 -10.41 -2.69 6.78
CA HIS A 364 -11.57 -1.87 7.09
C HIS A 364 -11.74 -0.71 6.09
N LEU A 365 -10.66 -0.01 5.75
CA LEU A 365 -10.68 1.14 4.84
C LEU A 365 -10.90 0.76 3.36
N GLN A 366 -10.68 -0.50 2.97
CA GLN A 366 -10.96 -0.95 1.59
C GLN A 366 -12.45 -1.00 1.28
N TYR A 367 -13.28 -1.31 2.27
CA TYR A 367 -14.71 -1.56 2.08
C TYR A 367 -15.60 -0.52 2.74
N ASN A 368 -15.08 0.29 3.66
CA ASN A 368 -15.86 1.27 4.42
C ASN A 368 -15.32 2.69 4.20
N ALA A 369 -16.19 3.60 3.76
CA ALA A 369 -15.92 5.02 3.82
C ALA A 369 -16.21 5.53 5.24
N LEU A 370 -15.28 6.30 5.81
CA LEU A 370 -15.39 6.84 7.16
C LEU A 370 -16.03 8.23 7.14
N ASP A 371 -16.91 8.50 8.09
CA ASP A 371 -17.29 9.86 8.44
C ASP A 371 -16.21 10.52 9.31
N HIS A 372 -16.32 11.84 9.50
CA HIS A 372 -15.32 12.59 10.27
C HIS A 372 -15.21 12.09 11.72
N GLU A 373 -16.32 11.65 12.32
CA GLU A 373 -16.33 11.18 13.70
C GLU A 373 -15.63 9.83 13.84
N ALA A 374 -15.93 8.85 12.99
CA ALA A 374 -15.25 7.56 12.98
C ALA A 374 -13.76 7.70 12.65
N MET A 375 -13.41 8.57 11.70
CA MET A 375 -12.02 8.90 11.38
C MET A 375 -11.27 9.41 12.62
N LEU A 376 -11.84 10.39 13.34
CA LEU A 376 -11.24 10.93 14.54
C LEU A 376 -11.16 9.91 15.67
N ARG A 377 -12.20 9.07 15.86
CA ARG A 377 -12.18 7.99 16.85
C ARG A 377 -11.04 7.02 16.59
N LEU A 378 -10.89 6.53 15.36
CA LEU A 378 -9.83 5.59 14.96
C LEU A 378 -8.43 6.20 15.08
N LEU A 379 -8.28 7.48 14.69
CA LEU A 379 -7.00 8.20 14.79
C LEU A 379 -6.62 8.45 16.26
N HIS A 380 -7.55 8.94 17.06
CA HIS A 380 -7.34 9.21 18.48
C HIS A 380 -6.93 7.95 19.22
N SER A 381 -7.63 6.83 19.01
CA SER A 381 -7.26 5.55 19.63
C SER A 381 -5.88 5.04 19.18
N ALA A 382 -5.54 5.16 17.89
CA ALA A 382 -4.21 4.76 17.41
C ALA A 382 -3.11 5.61 18.05
N CYS A 383 -3.31 6.94 18.12
CA CYS A 383 -2.39 7.85 18.78
C CYS A 383 -2.25 7.56 20.28
N ALA A 384 -3.36 7.27 20.98
CA ALA A 384 -3.32 6.91 22.40
C ALA A 384 -2.48 5.63 22.65
N GLY A 385 -2.64 4.62 21.79
CA GLY A 385 -1.81 3.41 21.85
C GLY A 385 -0.33 3.70 21.60
N LEU A 386 -0.02 4.57 20.64
CA LEU A 386 1.36 4.92 20.28
C LEU A 386 2.03 5.75 21.38
N VAL A 387 1.30 6.72 21.95
CA VAL A 387 1.75 7.50 23.11
C VAL A 387 2.04 6.59 24.28
N HIS A 388 1.17 5.60 24.57
CA HIS A 388 1.42 4.63 25.62
C HIS A 388 2.69 3.80 25.37
N LEU A 389 2.92 3.32 24.14
CA LEU A 389 4.15 2.62 23.79
C LEU A 389 5.39 3.49 24.04
N HIS A 390 5.38 4.72 23.55
CA HIS A 390 6.52 5.63 23.59
C HIS A 390 6.81 6.20 24.97
N THR A 391 5.80 6.36 25.82
CA THR A 391 5.96 6.99 27.14
C THR A 391 6.63 6.03 28.11
N GLU A 392 7.76 6.43 28.70
CA GLU A 392 8.36 5.70 29.82
C GLU A 392 7.50 5.91 31.08
N ILE A 393 7.18 4.80 31.77
CA ILE A 393 6.46 4.84 33.05
C ILE A 393 7.45 4.48 34.14
N LEU A 394 7.78 5.46 34.99
CA LEU A 394 8.75 5.30 36.07
C LEU A 394 8.15 4.51 37.25
N GLY A 395 8.95 3.64 37.86
CA GLY A 395 8.59 2.90 39.08
C GLY A 395 9.39 1.61 39.26
N ASN A 396 9.22 0.93 40.41
CA ASN A 396 9.93 -0.33 40.71
C ASN A 396 9.65 -1.45 39.69
N LYS A 397 8.53 -1.37 38.98
CA LYS A 397 8.18 -2.20 37.82
C LYS A 397 7.72 -1.29 36.68
N GLY A 398 8.57 -0.33 36.33
CA GLY A 398 8.28 0.64 35.28
C GLY A 398 8.17 0.01 33.89
N LYS A 399 7.56 0.75 32.95
CA LYS A 399 7.54 0.40 31.53
C LYS A 399 8.60 1.24 30.82
N PRO A 400 9.62 0.65 30.16
CA PRO A 400 10.53 1.41 29.33
C PRO A 400 9.80 2.06 28.14
N ALA A 401 10.39 3.06 27.51
CA ALA A 401 9.91 3.56 26.23
C ALA A 401 10.09 2.48 25.14
N ILE A 402 9.06 2.27 24.32
CA ILE A 402 9.02 1.23 23.29
C ILE A 402 8.79 1.91 21.93
N ALA A 403 9.68 1.68 20.97
CA ALA A 403 9.46 2.10 19.59
C ALA A 403 8.98 0.92 18.76
N HIS A 404 7.84 1.06 18.08
CA HIS A 404 7.19 -0.03 17.34
C HIS A 404 7.94 -0.47 16.08
N ARG A 405 8.50 0.50 15.32
CA ARG A 405 9.29 0.34 14.09
C ARG A 405 8.58 -0.23 12.85
N ASP A 406 7.39 -0.79 12.98
CA ASP A 406 6.57 -1.25 11.83
C ASP A 406 5.12 -0.73 11.87
N ILE A 407 4.93 0.57 12.07
CA ILE A 407 3.59 1.17 12.10
C ILE A 407 3.05 1.28 10.66
N LYS A 408 1.98 0.56 10.38
CA LYS A 408 1.24 0.57 9.11
C LYS A 408 -0.22 0.18 9.33
N SER A 409 -1.09 0.49 8.37
CA SER A 409 -2.53 0.20 8.46
C SER A 409 -2.88 -1.29 8.63
N LYS A 410 -1.99 -2.21 8.20
CA LYS A 410 -2.14 -3.66 8.44
C LYS A 410 -1.87 -4.08 9.88
N ASN A 411 -1.10 -3.29 10.63
CA ASN A 411 -0.70 -3.58 12.02
C ASN A 411 -1.56 -2.79 13.04
N ILE A 412 -2.61 -2.12 12.58
CA ILE A 412 -3.60 -1.47 13.44
C ILE A 412 -4.90 -2.23 13.26
N LEU A 413 -5.51 -2.74 14.33
CA LEU A 413 -6.76 -3.48 14.27
C LEU A 413 -7.95 -2.59 14.65
N VAL A 414 -9.09 -2.80 14.00
CA VAL A 414 -10.34 -2.10 14.32
C VAL A 414 -11.17 -2.94 15.28
N LYS A 415 -11.66 -2.32 16.35
CA LYS A 415 -12.51 -2.96 17.35
C LYS A 415 -13.99 -2.72 17.05
N ARG A 416 -14.84 -3.54 17.67
CA ARG A 416 -16.30 -3.44 17.57
C ARG A 416 -16.89 -2.12 18.06
N ASP A 417 -16.20 -1.42 18.96
CA ASP A 417 -16.63 -0.11 19.48
C ASP A 417 -16.25 1.06 18.56
N GLY A 418 -15.61 0.78 17.41
CA GLY A 418 -15.14 1.78 16.46
C GLY A 418 -13.80 2.43 16.85
N THR A 419 -13.14 1.96 17.92
CA THR A 419 -11.76 2.33 18.25
C THR A 419 -10.77 1.38 17.59
N SER A 420 -9.48 1.71 17.66
CA SER A 420 -8.39 0.90 17.14
C SER A 420 -7.41 0.47 18.23
N CYS A 421 -6.62 -0.57 17.95
CA CYS A 421 -5.47 -0.96 18.77
C CYS A 421 -4.27 -1.36 17.90
N ILE A 422 -3.07 -1.09 18.41
CA ILE A 422 -1.80 -1.41 17.74
C ILE A 422 -1.45 -2.88 17.98
N ALA A 423 -1.02 -3.58 16.92
CA ALA A 423 -0.65 -4.98 16.91
C ALA A 423 0.72 -5.18 16.23
N ASP A 424 1.25 -6.41 16.29
CA ASP A 424 2.52 -6.84 15.67
C ASP A 424 3.76 -6.11 16.21
N LEU A 425 4.14 -6.46 17.44
CA LEU A 425 5.30 -5.88 18.14
C LEU A 425 6.62 -6.63 17.85
N GLY A 426 6.66 -7.46 16.80
CA GLY A 426 7.80 -8.34 16.50
C GLY A 426 9.10 -7.63 16.10
N LEU A 427 9.04 -6.34 15.75
CA LEU A 427 10.18 -5.48 15.44
C LEU A 427 10.42 -4.38 16.48
N ALA A 428 9.62 -4.35 17.55
CA ALA A 428 9.69 -3.30 18.55
C ALA A 428 11.00 -3.34 19.35
N VAL A 429 11.47 -2.18 19.78
CA VAL A 429 12.70 -2.04 20.58
C VAL A 429 12.42 -1.32 21.89
N LEU A 430 13.13 -1.72 22.93
CA LEU A 430 13.07 -1.14 24.27
C LEU A 430 14.23 -0.14 24.43
N HIS A 431 13.94 1.06 24.92
CA HIS A 431 14.96 2.02 25.34
C HIS A 431 15.43 1.70 26.77
N LYS A 432 16.74 1.56 26.96
CA LYS A 432 17.34 1.45 28.29
C LYS A 432 17.97 2.79 28.68
N CYS A 433 17.30 3.50 29.60
CA CYS A 433 17.70 4.82 30.05
C CYS A 433 19.09 4.83 30.73
N GLU A 434 19.50 3.74 31.40
CA GLU A 434 20.77 3.66 32.12
C GLU A 434 22.03 3.79 31.25
N ASN A 435 22.00 3.34 29.99
CA ASN A 435 23.16 3.35 29.08
C ASN A 435 22.89 4.04 27.73
N ASN A 436 21.73 4.69 27.58
CA ASN A 436 21.24 5.23 26.32
C ASN A 436 21.33 4.21 25.16
N SER A 437 21.14 2.93 25.47
CA SER A 437 21.29 1.81 24.54
C SER A 437 19.94 1.24 24.14
N LEU A 438 19.85 0.81 22.88
CA LEU A 438 18.68 0.13 22.35
C LEU A 438 18.87 -1.38 22.53
N ASN A 439 17.84 -2.06 23.05
CA ASN A 439 17.82 -3.53 23.04
C ASN A 439 17.26 -3.97 21.68
N LEU A 440 18.16 -4.28 20.73
CA LEU A 440 17.87 -4.65 19.34
C LEU A 440 17.50 -6.14 19.20
#